data_AF-A0A1H6G442-F1
#
_entry.id   AF-A0A1H6G442-F1
#
_cell.length_a   1.000
_cell.length_b   1.000
_cell.length_c   1.000
_cell.angle_alpha   90.00
_cell.angle_beta   90.00
_cell.angle_gamma   90.00
#
_symmetry.space_group_name_H-M   'P 1'
#
loop_
_entity.id
_entity.type
_entity.pdbx_description
1 polymer ?
#
loop_
_entity_poly.entity_id
_entity_poly.type
_entity_poly.pdbx_seq_one_letter_code
_entity_poly.pdbx_strand_id
1 'polypeptide(L)'
;MKLMLLAAAAVALVPSAASAREWVVIGNDEHGWRWQMDRQADRLEGDHVYVWARSDLPPGATKVYSPSNWYFKIDCRHGTIRALRMIVYDKASGRQLEERSNPDDVGGADMAEPKSGSIHETIVGHRCYNPDF
;
A
#
# COMPACT_ATOMS: atom_id res chain seq x y z
N MET A 1 25.12 54.09 28.39
CA MET A 1 24.82 53.40 27.12
C MET A 1 24.86 51.89 27.39
N LYS A 2 23.70 51.23 27.45
CA LYS A 2 23.56 49.78 27.67
C LYS A 2 23.38 49.10 26.31
N LEU A 3 24.32 48.25 25.89
CA LEU A 3 24.08 47.30 24.80
C LEU A 3 23.41 46.06 25.39
N MET A 4 22.13 45.86 25.09
CA MET A 4 21.46 44.57 25.28
C MET A 4 21.71 43.73 24.03
N LEU A 5 22.49 42.65 24.16
CA LEU A 5 22.54 41.60 23.15
C LEU A 5 21.26 40.75 23.24
N LEU A 6 20.41 40.82 22.21
CA LEU A 6 19.40 39.78 21.98
C LEU A 6 20.10 38.54 21.42
N ALA A 7 20.13 37.46 22.20
CA ALA A 7 20.45 36.14 21.69
C ALA A 7 19.22 35.60 20.94
N ALA A 8 19.28 35.63 19.60
CA ALA A 8 18.32 34.94 18.77
C ALA A 8 18.61 33.43 18.83
N ALA A 9 17.81 32.69 19.61
CA ALA A 9 17.81 31.24 19.57
C ALA A 9 17.25 30.78 18.22
N ALA A 10 18.13 30.34 17.32
CA ALA A 10 17.74 29.67 16.09
C ALA A 10 17.11 28.32 16.45
N VAL A 11 15.77 28.27 16.46
CA VAL A 11 15.03 27.00 16.52
C VAL A 11 15.34 26.28 15.21
N ALA A 12 16.25 25.32 15.26
CA ALA A 12 16.51 24.42 14.14
C ALA A 12 15.23 23.59 13.91
N LEU A 13 14.44 23.99 12.91
CA LEU A 13 13.37 23.19 12.36
C LEU A 13 14.03 21.95 11.73
N VAL A 14 14.10 20.85 12.47
CA VAL A 14 14.44 19.55 11.90
C VAL A 14 13.27 19.18 11.00
N PRO A 15 13.43 19.10 9.67
CA PRO A 15 12.36 18.58 8.83
C PRO A 15 12.12 17.15 9.27
N SER A 16 10.91 16.86 9.75
CA SER A 16 10.47 15.49 9.99
C SER A 16 10.64 14.77 8.65
N ALA A 17 11.63 13.88 8.56
CA ALA A 17 11.85 13.09 7.37
C ALA A 17 10.54 12.30 7.16
N ALA A 18 9.79 12.67 6.12
CA ALA A 18 8.70 11.84 5.66
C ALA A 18 9.32 10.48 5.35
N SER A 19 9.06 9.51 6.23
CA SER A 19 9.61 8.18 6.13
C SER A 19 9.21 7.65 4.75
N ALA A 20 10.20 7.36 3.90
CA ALA A 20 9.92 6.88 2.55
C ALA A 20 9.13 5.58 2.66
N ARG A 21 8.04 5.44 1.89
CA ARG A 21 7.22 4.22 1.86
C ARG A 21 8.12 3.00 1.69
N GLU A 22 8.06 2.08 2.65
CA GLU A 22 8.81 0.84 2.63
C GLU A 22 7.92 -0.26 2.07
N TRP A 23 8.23 -0.71 0.85
CA TRP A 23 7.51 -1.81 0.21
C TRP A 23 8.19 -3.13 0.49
N VAL A 24 7.50 -4.03 1.20
CA VAL A 24 8.01 -5.36 1.57
C VAL A 24 7.38 -6.41 0.66
N VAL A 25 8.19 -7.31 0.11
CA VAL A 25 7.69 -8.41 -0.74
C VAL A 25 6.90 -9.41 0.11
N ILE A 26 5.68 -9.71 -0.32
CA ILE A 26 4.80 -10.69 0.34
C ILE A 26 4.62 -11.98 -0.47
N GLY A 27 5.00 -11.99 -1.74
CA GLY A 27 5.00 -13.20 -2.56
C GLY A 27 4.80 -12.93 -4.05
N ASN A 28 4.50 -13.99 -4.78
CA ASN A 28 4.03 -13.90 -6.16
C ASN A 28 2.63 -14.52 -6.25
N ASP A 29 1.79 -14.02 -7.15
CA ASP A 29 0.49 -14.62 -7.44
C ASP A 29 0.59 -15.77 -8.47
N GLU A 30 -0.56 -16.37 -8.81
CA GLU A 30 -0.65 -17.47 -9.77
C GLU A 30 -0.23 -17.09 -11.20
N HIS A 31 -0.16 -15.79 -11.50
CA HIS A 31 0.30 -15.26 -12.78
C HIS A 31 1.79 -14.88 -12.74
N GLY A 32 2.47 -15.11 -11.61
CA GLY A 32 3.87 -14.78 -11.39
C GLY A 32 4.13 -13.29 -11.11
N TRP A 33 3.09 -12.50 -10.82
CA TRP A 33 3.26 -11.09 -10.50
C TRP A 33 3.82 -10.99 -9.10
N ARG A 34 4.81 -10.12 -8.92
CA ARG A 34 5.43 -9.90 -7.61
C ARG A 34 4.60 -8.90 -6.83
N TRP A 35 4.18 -9.29 -5.64
CA TRP A 35 3.38 -8.48 -4.75
C TRP A 35 4.18 -7.98 -3.56
N GLN A 36 3.92 -6.74 -3.21
CA GLN A 36 4.55 -6.02 -2.11
C GLN A 36 3.47 -5.31 -1.30
N MET A 37 3.70 -5.10 -0.02
CA MET A 37 2.83 -4.31 0.85
C MET A 37 3.61 -3.16 1.47
N ASP A 38 2.94 -2.02 1.62
CA ASP A 38 3.50 -0.84 2.28
C ASP A 38 3.46 -1.05 3.78
N ARG A 39 4.63 -1.13 4.42
CA ARG A 39 4.76 -1.40 5.85
C ARG A 39 4.30 -0.26 6.74
N GLN A 40 4.24 0.95 6.21
CA GLN A 40 4.11 2.17 7.02
C GLN A 40 2.82 2.95 6.75
N ALA A 41 2.01 2.54 5.77
CA ALA A 41 0.81 3.26 5.35
C ALA A 41 -0.50 2.64 5.84
N ASP A 42 -0.43 1.79 6.88
CA ASP A 42 -1.62 1.15 7.42
C ASP A 42 -2.48 2.13 8.21
N ARG A 43 -3.78 2.07 7.96
CA ARG A 43 -4.78 2.83 8.71
C ARG A 43 -5.71 1.85 9.42
N LEU A 44 -5.88 2.03 10.72
CA LEU A 44 -6.75 1.20 11.56
C LEU A 44 -8.06 1.92 11.85
N GLU A 45 -9.20 1.24 11.66
CA GLU A 45 -10.53 1.75 12.02
C GLU A 45 -11.39 0.64 12.63
N GLY A 46 -11.39 0.54 13.96
CA GLY A 46 -12.04 -0.57 14.68
C GLY A 46 -11.40 -1.90 14.32
N ASP A 47 -12.21 -2.89 13.93
CA ASP A 47 -11.76 -4.22 13.49
C ASP A 47 -11.21 -4.23 12.04
N HIS A 48 -11.17 -3.08 11.39
CA HIS A 48 -10.71 -2.96 10.00
C HIS A 48 -9.31 -2.40 9.88
N VAL A 49 -8.58 -2.94 8.91
CA VAL A 49 -7.28 -2.43 8.48
C VAL A 49 -7.35 -2.04 7.02
N TYR A 50 -6.74 -0.90 6.70
CA TYR A 50 -6.60 -0.44 5.34
C TYR A 50 -5.13 -0.46 4.96
N VAL A 51 -4.81 -1.13 3.86
CA VAL A 51 -3.43 -1.38 3.45
C VAL A 51 -3.23 -0.99 2.00
N TRP A 52 -2.01 -0.58 1.68
CA TRP A 52 -1.55 -0.46 0.30
C TRP A 52 -0.73 -1.68 -0.09
N ALA A 53 -1.05 -2.26 -1.24
CA ALA A 53 -0.22 -3.25 -1.91
C ALA A 53 0.22 -2.75 -3.28
N ARG A 54 1.31 -3.30 -3.80
CA ARG A 54 1.84 -3.04 -5.12
C ARG A 54 2.05 -4.35 -5.83
N SER A 55 1.67 -4.43 -7.09
CA SER A 55 2.00 -5.54 -7.96
C SER A 55 2.86 -5.11 -9.13
N ASP A 56 3.92 -5.88 -9.35
CA ASP A 56 4.85 -5.75 -10.46
C ASP A 56 4.66 -6.92 -11.42
N LEU A 57 4.77 -6.63 -12.71
CA LEU A 57 4.73 -7.68 -13.72
C LEU A 57 5.93 -8.65 -13.56
N PRO A 58 5.76 -9.93 -13.94
CA PRO A 58 6.88 -10.85 -14.01
C PRO A 58 7.95 -10.36 -15.01
N PRO A 59 9.22 -10.75 -14.80
CA PRO A 59 10.28 -10.51 -15.79
C PRO A 59 9.88 -11.02 -17.18
N GLY A 60 10.16 -10.22 -18.21
CA GLY A 60 9.82 -10.57 -19.60
C GLY A 60 8.37 -10.26 -20.04
N ALA A 61 7.51 -9.77 -19.14
CA ALA A 61 6.17 -9.33 -19.53
C ALA A 61 6.24 -8.13 -20.51
N THR A 62 5.48 -8.23 -21.60
CA THR A 62 5.40 -7.22 -22.67
C THR A 62 4.33 -6.15 -22.43
N LYS A 63 3.57 -6.26 -21.34
CA LYS A 63 2.56 -5.26 -20.98
C LYS A 63 3.25 -3.94 -20.64
N VAL A 64 2.67 -2.85 -21.15
CA VAL A 64 3.19 -1.47 -20.97
C VAL A 64 2.82 -0.85 -19.62
N TYR A 65 1.90 -1.49 -18.88
CA TYR A 65 1.40 -0.99 -17.60
C TYR A 65 1.90 -1.85 -16.43
N SER A 66 2.72 -1.27 -15.56
CA SER A 66 3.26 -1.83 -14.32
C SER A 66 4.15 -0.77 -13.68
N PRO A 67 4.17 -0.60 -12.36
CA PRO A 67 3.39 -1.32 -11.35
C PRO A 67 1.90 -0.95 -11.37
N SER A 68 1.10 -1.69 -10.60
CA SER A 68 -0.17 -1.16 -10.09
C SER A 68 -0.19 -1.13 -8.56
N ASN A 69 -0.76 -0.06 -8.01
CA ASN A 69 -0.98 0.08 -6.57
C ASN A 69 -2.44 -0.20 -6.25
N TRP A 70 -2.67 -0.95 -5.19
CA TRP A 70 -3.98 -1.40 -4.75
C TRP A 70 -4.20 -0.96 -3.31
N TYR A 71 -5.39 -0.41 -3.04
CA TYR A 71 -5.81 -0.09 -1.68
C TYR A 71 -6.89 -1.06 -1.27
N PHE A 72 -6.66 -1.75 -0.16
CA PHE A 72 -7.58 -2.75 0.36
C PHE A 72 -8.17 -2.33 1.69
N LYS A 73 -9.39 -2.79 1.95
CA LYS A 73 -9.97 -2.86 3.28
C LYS A 73 -10.00 -4.33 3.71
N ILE A 74 -9.53 -4.60 4.92
CA ILE A 74 -9.47 -5.93 5.53
C ILE A 74 -10.28 -5.88 6.82
N ASP A 75 -11.12 -6.88 7.06
CA ASP A 75 -11.72 -7.15 8.36
C ASP A 75 -10.98 -8.34 8.98
N CYS A 76 -10.14 -8.07 9.97
CA CYS A 76 -9.31 -9.11 10.60
C CYS A 76 -10.09 -10.04 11.51
N ARG A 77 -11.30 -9.66 11.94
CA ARG A 77 -12.16 -10.50 12.77
C ARG A 77 -12.79 -11.62 11.94
N HIS A 78 -13.20 -11.31 10.71
CA HIS A 78 -13.82 -12.28 9.80
C HIS A 78 -12.86 -12.80 8.72
N GLY A 79 -11.63 -12.28 8.64
CA GLY A 79 -10.65 -12.67 7.62
C GLY A 79 -11.08 -12.31 6.21
N THR A 80 -11.90 -11.26 6.04
CA THR A 80 -12.43 -10.85 4.74
C THR A 80 -11.68 -9.63 4.20
N ILE A 81 -11.68 -9.47 2.88
CA ILE A 81 -10.95 -8.42 2.19
C ILE A 81 -11.75 -7.88 1.00
N ARG A 82 -11.55 -6.61 0.69
CA ARG A 82 -12.12 -5.92 -0.47
C ARG A 82 -11.12 -4.94 -1.06
N ALA A 83 -10.99 -4.92 -2.38
CA ALA A 83 -10.28 -3.86 -3.10
C ALA A 83 -11.13 -2.59 -3.14
N LEU A 84 -10.56 -1.46 -2.75
CA LEU A 84 -11.21 -0.16 -2.77
C LEU A 84 -10.73 0.72 -3.93
N ARG A 85 -9.45 0.57 -4.29
CA ARG A 85 -8.81 1.42 -5.29
C ARG A 85 -7.71 0.67 -6.01
N MET A 86 -7.55 0.95 -7.30
CA MET A 86 -6.43 0.52 -8.11
C MET A 86 -5.88 1.73 -8.88
N ILE A 87 -4.56 1.88 -8.89
CA ILE A 87 -3.85 2.89 -9.68
C ILE A 87 -2.86 2.15 -10.57
N VAL A 88 -2.92 2.40 -11.87
CA VAL A 88 -2.07 1.75 -12.87
C VAL A 88 -1.05 2.75 -13.39
N TYR A 89 0.21 2.34 -13.45
CA TYR A 89 1.31 3.19 -13.91
C TYR A 89 1.90 2.67 -15.22
N ASP A 90 2.39 3.61 -16.03
CA ASP A 90 3.18 3.34 -17.21
C ASP A 90 4.57 2.85 -16.79
N LYS A 91 5.00 1.72 -17.35
CA LYS A 91 6.25 1.07 -16.98
C LYS A 91 7.49 1.86 -17.33
N ALA A 92 7.45 2.62 -18.43
CA ALA A 92 8.62 3.34 -18.93
C ALA A 92 8.81 4.69 -18.22
N SER A 93 7.72 5.42 -18.03
CA SER A 93 7.73 6.78 -17.49
C SER A 93 7.38 6.87 -16.00
N GLY A 94 6.79 5.83 -15.42
CA GLY A 94 6.23 5.87 -14.07
C GLY A 94 4.99 6.75 -13.96
N ARG A 95 4.47 7.27 -15.07
CA ARG A 95 3.28 8.14 -15.09
C ARG A 95 2.03 7.33 -14.76
N GLN A 96 1.14 7.89 -13.94
CA GLN A 96 -0.19 7.31 -13.73
C GLN A 96 -0.97 7.31 -15.06
N LEU A 97 -1.45 6.13 -15.44
CA LEU A 97 -2.27 5.91 -16.64
C LEU A 97 -3.76 5.93 -16.31
N GLU A 98 -4.12 5.27 -15.22
CA GLU A 98 -5.51 5.03 -14.84
C GLU A 98 -5.64 4.97 -13.32
N GLU A 99 -6.79 5.39 -12.82
CA GLU A 99 -7.20 5.16 -11.45
C GLU A 99 -8.66 4.75 -11.43
N ARG A 100 -8.94 3.67 -10.70
CA ARG A 100 -10.29 3.20 -10.39
C ARG A 100 -10.46 3.26 -8.88
N SER A 101 -11.46 4.01 -8.43
CA SER A 101 -11.73 4.23 -7.00
C SER A 101 -13.15 3.81 -6.61
N ASN A 102 -13.95 3.36 -7.57
CA ASN A 102 -15.19 2.65 -7.29
C ASN A 102 -14.83 1.16 -7.07
N PRO A 103 -15.13 0.58 -5.90
CA PRO A 103 -14.83 -0.82 -5.61
C PRO A 103 -15.39 -1.82 -6.64
N ASP A 104 -16.53 -1.48 -7.25
CA ASP A 104 -17.17 -2.32 -8.27
C ASP A 104 -16.31 -2.43 -9.53
N ASP A 105 -15.55 -1.38 -9.85
CA ASP A 105 -14.67 -1.29 -11.03
C ASP A 105 -13.28 -1.93 -10.81
N VAL A 106 -12.93 -2.24 -9.54
CA VAL A 106 -11.66 -2.87 -9.15
C VAL A 106 -11.81 -4.35 -8.76
N GLY A 107 -13.02 -4.90 -8.84
CA GLY A 107 -13.27 -6.34 -8.68
C GLY A 107 -13.79 -6.78 -7.31
N GLY A 108 -14.41 -5.90 -6.53
CA GLY A 108 -15.06 -6.30 -5.28
C GLY A 108 -16.11 -5.31 -4.78
N ALA A 109 -17.40 -5.59 -5.03
CA ALA A 109 -18.52 -4.84 -4.47
C ALA A 109 -18.71 -5.09 -2.97
N ASP A 110 -18.27 -6.24 -2.48
CA ASP A 110 -18.46 -6.67 -1.09
C ASP A 110 -17.16 -7.15 -0.46
N MET A 111 -17.15 -7.18 0.88
CA MET A 111 -16.11 -7.90 1.63
C MET A 111 -16.31 -9.39 1.40
N ALA A 112 -15.25 -10.10 1.01
CA ALA A 112 -15.32 -11.54 0.76
C ALA A 112 -14.14 -12.26 1.42
N GLU A 113 -14.36 -13.54 1.75
CA GLU A 113 -13.26 -14.43 2.13
C GLU A 113 -12.32 -14.61 0.93
N PRO A 114 -10.99 -14.45 1.12
CA PRO A 114 -10.05 -14.65 0.04
C PRO A 114 -10.04 -16.13 -0.37
N LYS A 115 -9.93 -16.38 -1.68
CA LYS A 115 -9.71 -17.73 -2.20
C LYS A 115 -8.40 -18.29 -1.63
N SER A 116 -8.42 -19.54 -1.17
CA SER A 116 -7.20 -20.19 -0.69
C SER A 116 -6.12 -20.26 -1.79
N GLY A 117 -4.88 -19.98 -1.40
CA GLY A 117 -3.71 -19.83 -2.26
C GLY A 117 -3.64 -18.50 -3.03
N SER A 118 -4.62 -17.60 -2.87
CA SER A 118 -4.61 -16.31 -3.56
C SER A 118 -3.73 -15.29 -2.85
N ILE A 119 -3.28 -14.27 -3.59
CA ILE A 119 -2.54 -13.16 -2.97
C ILE A 119 -3.37 -12.41 -1.92
N HIS A 120 -4.70 -12.37 -2.06
CA HIS A 120 -5.56 -11.75 -1.07
C HIS A 120 -5.52 -12.49 0.28
N GLU A 121 -5.41 -13.83 0.27
CA GLU A 121 -5.22 -14.62 1.50
C GLU A 121 -3.87 -14.27 2.14
N THR A 122 -2.81 -14.15 1.34
CA THR A 122 -1.49 -13.73 1.80
C THR A 122 -1.51 -12.32 2.42
N ILE A 123 -2.20 -11.36 1.80
CA ILE A 123 -2.35 -9.98 2.32
C ILE A 123 -3.08 -9.99 3.67
N VAL A 124 -4.20 -10.71 3.78
CA VAL A 124 -4.94 -10.87 5.05
C VAL A 124 -4.04 -11.53 6.10
N GLY A 125 -3.31 -12.58 5.72
CA GLY A 125 -2.41 -13.30 6.61
C GLY A 125 -1.30 -12.42 7.18
N HIS A 126 -0.62 -11.67 6.31
CA HIS A 126 0.41 -10.72 6.72
C HIS A 126 -0.15 -9.66 7.67
N ARG A 127 -1.32 -9.08 7.37
CA ARG A 127 -1.78 -7.96 8.18
C ARG A 127 -2.47 -8.36 9.48
N CYS A 128 -3.24 -9.44 9.47
CA CYS A 128 -4.07 -9.83 10.62
C CYS A 128 -3.36 -10.78 11.58
N TYR A 129 -2.35 -11.54 11.12
CA TYR A 129 -1.73 -12.60 11.92
C TYR A 129 -0.20 -12.45 12.08
N ASN A 130 0.40 -11.40 11.49
CA ASN A 130 1.81 -11.08 11.71
C ASN A 130 1.94 -9.70 12.39
N PRO A 131 2.11 -9.63 13.73
CA PRO A 131 2.18 -8.37 14.46
C PRO A 131 3.44 -7.55 14.15
N ASP A 132 4.45 -8.18 13.55
CA ASP A 132 5.73 -7.55 13.20
C ASP A 132 5.74 -7.04 11.74
N PHE A 133 4.64 -7.23 11.01
CA PHE A 133 4.46 -6.62 9.70
C PHE A 133 4.34 -5.10 9.85
#